data_AF-A0A6H1NWV4-F1
#
_entry.id   AF-A0A6H1NWV4-F1
#
_cell.length_a   1.000
_cell.length_b   1.000
_cell.length_c   1.000
_cell.angle_alpha   90.00
_cell.angle_beta   90.00
_cell.angle_gamma   90.00
#
_symmetry.space_group_name_H-M   'P 1'
#
loop_
_entity.id
_entity.type
_entity.pdbx_description
1 polymer ?
#
loop_
_entity_poly.entity_id
_entity_poly.type
_entity_poly.pdbx_seq_one_letter_code
_entity_poly.pdbx_strand_id
1 'polypeptide(L)'
;MKRLITIVITFLVLTGLSFGITYYTHTKFIDYSFFIGLAVTVFIWFFTSKGGHTSRYLDMTVQGTTGVKVDQQKYEFSPNVVFLTSLAYTIINLGVMLYYYRSYF
;
A
#
# COMPACT_ATOMS: atom_id res chain seq x y z
N MET A 1 -20.46 11.77 1.44
CA MET A 1 -20.87 10.43 0.98
C MET A 1 -19.80 9.74 0.15
N LYS A 2 -19.31 10.30 -0.97
CA LYS A 2 -18.30 9.66 -1.84
C LYS A 2 -17.06 9.14 -1.09
N ARG A 3 -16.47 9.95 -0.21
CA ARG A 3 -15.28 9.56 0.59
C ARG A 3 -15.57 8.42 1.58
N LEU A 4 -16.72 8.43 2.25
CA LEU A 4 -17.12 7.36 3.17
C LEU A 4 -17.30 6.03 2.43
N ILE A 5 -17.93 6.06 1.26
CA ILE A 5 -18.08 4.88 0.40
C ILE A 5 -16.71 4.34 0.01
N THR A 6 -15.78 5.20 -0.40
CA THR A 6 -14.40 4.80 -0.71
C THR A 6 -13.69 4.15 0.48
N ILE A 7 -13.85 4.69 1.70
CA ILE A 7 -13.27 4.11 2.91
C ILE A 7 -13.83 2.69 3.14
N VAL A 8 -15.16 2.54 3.11
CA VAL A 8 -15.82 1.26 3.35
C VAL A 8 -15.40 0.22 2.30
N ILE A 9 -15.37 0.58 1.03
CA ILE A 9 -14.92 -0.31 -0.05
C ILE A 9 -13.45 -0.71 0.16
N THR A 10 -12.58 0.25 0.47
CA THR A 10 -11.15 -0.03 0.69
C THR A 10 -10.95 -0.99 1.86
N PHE A 11 -11.69 -0.78 2.94
CA PHE A 11 -11.67 -1.66 4.10
C PHE A 11 -12.15 -3.07 3.76
N LEU A 12 -13.29 -3.20 3.06
CA LEU A 12 -13.81 -4.48 2.61
C LEU A 12 -12.82 -5.23 1.70
N VAL A 13 -12.15 -4.52 0.79
CA VAL A 13 -11.12 -5.11 -0.08
C VAL A 13 -9.94 -5.63 0.74
N LEU A 14 -9.42 -4.84 1.69
CA LEU A 14 -8.30 -5.26 2.54
C LEU A 14 -8.64 -6.47 3.41
N THR A 15 -9.82 -6.44 4.03
CA THR A 15 -10.32 -7.54 4.85
C THR A 15 -10.58 -8.78 3.98
N GLY A 16 -11.18 -8.62 2.80
CA GLY A 16 -11.43 -9.69 1.85
C GLY A 16 -10.14 -10.34 1.33
N LEU A 17 -9.11 -9.55 0.99
CA LEU A 17 -7.79 -10.06 0.62
C LEU A 17 -7.13 -10.81 1.77
N SER A 18 -7.24 -10.28 2.99
CA SER A 18 -6.70 -10.91 4.19
C SER A 18 -7.37 -12.26 4.47
N PHE A 19 -8.71 -12.31 4.44
CA PHE A 19 -9.44 -13.57 4.59
C PHE A 19 -9.16 -14.55 3.45
N GLY A 20 -9.11 -14.09 2.21
CA GLY A 20 -8.84 -14.92 1.04
C GLY A 20 -7.49 -15.62 1.12
N ILE A 21 -6.44 -14.89 1.50
CA ILE A 21 -5.10 -15.47 1.69
C ILE A 21 -5.13 -16.47 2.84
N THR A 22 -5.72 -16.12 3.98
CA THR A 22 -5.73 -17.02 5.15
C THR A 22 -6.54 -18.29 4.94
N TYR A 23 -7.61 -18.21 4.15
CA TYR A 23 -8.40 -19.38 3.74
C TYR A 23 -7.57 -20.32 2.86
N TYR A 24 -6.81 -19.77 1.92
CA TYR A 24 -5.95 -20.55 1.03
C TYR A 24 -4.74 -21.16 1.76
N THR A 25 -4.14 -20.45 2.72
CA THR A 25 -2.96 -20.92 3.44
C THR A 25 -3.28 -21.68 4.73
N HIS A 26 -4.56 -21.84 5.09
CA HIS A 26 -5.01 -22.44 6.36
C HIS A 26 -4.37 -21.82 7.60
N THR A 27 -4.07 -20.53 7.56
CA THR A 27 -3.42 -19.77 8.65
C THR A 27 -4.40 -18.84 9.35
N LYS A 28 -3.98 -18.20 10.45
CA LYS A 28 -4.83 -17.25 11.15
C LYS A 28 -4.79 -15.90 10.46
N PHE A 29 -5.93 -15.21 10.47
CA PHE A 29 -6.05 -13.84 9.94
C PHE A 29 -4.96 -12.90 10.47
N ILE A 30 -4.69 -12.98 11.77
CA ILE A 30 -3.75 -12.11 12.47
C ILE A 30 -2.30 -12.24 12.01
N ASP A 31 -1.96 -13.36 11.38
CA ASP A 31 -0.61 -13.66 10.91
C ASP A 31 -0.29 -12.91 9.62
N TYR A 32 -1.32 -12.61 8.81
CA TYR A 32 -1.17 -12.04 7.47
C TYR A 32 -1.80 -10.66 7.31
N SER A 33 -2.78 -10.29 8.14
CA SER A 33 -3.54 -9.04 7.98
C SER A 33 -2.65 -7.79 8.02
N PHE A 34 -1.64 -7.78 8.87
CA PHE A 34 -0.63 -6.71 8.91
C PHE A 34 0.18 -6.64 7.61
N PHE A 35 0.76 -7.77 7.18
CA PHE A 35 1.61 -7.79 5.98
C PHE A 35 0.85 -7.45 4.71
N ILE A 36 -0.40 -7.91 4.59
CA ILE A 36 -1.28 -7.57 3.47
C ILE A 36 -1.63 -6.08 3.49
N GLY A 37 -1.96 -5.53 4.66
CA GLY A 37 -2.17 -4.09 4.83
C GLY A 37 -0.95 -3.28 4.40
N LEU A 38 0.24 -3.68 4.84
CA LEU A 38 1.51 -3.05 4.50
C LEU A 38 1.76 -3.09 2.99
N ALA A 39 1.64 -4.28 2.38
CA ALA A 39 1.86 -4.48 0.95
C ALA A 39 0.91 -3.60 0.11
N VAL A 40 -0.38 -3.58 0.44
CA VAL A 40 -1.36 -2.74 -0.24
C VAL A 40 -1.11 -1.25 -0.01
N THR A 41 -0.69 -0.85 1.19
CA THR A 41 -0.35 0.55 1.49
C THR A 41 0.85 1.03 0.69
N VAL A 42 1.91 0.22 0.61
CA VAL A 42 3.10 0.51 -0.23
C VAL A 42 2.73 0.54 -1.70
N PHE A 43 1.86 -0.38 -2.14
CA PHE A 43 1.35 -0.38 -3.51
C PHE A 43 0.60 0.91 -3.83
N ILE A 44 -0.36 1.32 -3.00
CA ILE A 44 -1.09 2.58 -3.21
C ILE A 44 -0.14 3.77 -3.17
N TRP A 45 0.81 3.80 -2.23
CA TRP A 45 1.83 4.86 -2.15
C TRP A 45 2.60 5.00 -3.46
N PHE A 46 3.08 3.88 -4.01
CA PHE A 46 3.81 3.84 -5.27
C PHE A 46 2.98 4.45 -6.42
N PHE A 47 1.74 4.01 -6.60
CA PHE A 47 0.85 4.52 -7.67
C PHE A 47 0.36 5.95 -7.45
N THR A 48 0.42 6.45 -6.22
CA THR A 48 -0.02 7.80 -5.85
C THR A 48 1.17 8.78 -5.77
N SER A 49 2.39 8.30 -6.02
CA SER A 49 3.61 9.08 -6.08
C SER A 49 4.00 9.42 -7.53
N LYS A 50 4.54 10.62 -7.74
CA LYS A 50 5.15 11.08 -8.99
C LYS A 50 6.63 11.33 -8.80
N GLY A 51 7.43 11.25 -9.87
CA GLY A 51 8.87 11.51 -9.79
C GLY A 51 9.64 10.52 -8.90
N GLY A 52 9.09 9.32 -8.68
CA GLY A 52 9.76 8.25 -7.94
C GLY A 52 10.91 7.62 -8.72
N HIS A 53 11.58 6.63 -8.11
CA HIS A 53 12.77 5.98 -8.68
C HIS A 53 12.49 5.36 -10.07
N THR A 54 11.32 4.73 -10.25
CA THR A 54 10.93 4.13 -11.53
C THR A 54 10.71 5.19 -12.60
N SER A 55 10.02 6.29 -12.27
CA SER A 55 9.82 7.43 -13.17
C SER A 55 11.16 8.02 -13.60
N ARG A 56 12.05 8.26 -12.64
CA ARG A 56 13.37 8.83 -12.91
C ARG A 56 14.26 7.92 -13.76
N TYR A 57 14.18 6.61 -13.54
CA TYR A 57 14.90 5.62 -14.35
C TYR A 57 14.39 5.64 -15.80
N LEU A 58 13.07 5.63 -16.00
CA LEU A 58 12.47 5.74 -17.34
C LEU A 58 12.86 7.05 -18.03
N ASP A 59 12.82 8.18 -17.33
CA ASP A 59 13.22 9.48 -17.88
C ASP A 59 14.68 9.45 -18.34
N MET A 60 15.59 8.84 -17.55
CA MET A 60 17.01 8.66 -17.92
C MET A 60 17.18 7.73 -19.13
N THR A 61 16.45 6.62 -19.20
CA THR A 61 16.48 5.69 -20.34
C THR A 61 15.97 6.36 -21.61
N VAL A 62 14.87 7.12 -21.54
CA VAL A 62 14.31 7.85 -22.69
C VAL A 62 15.25 8.96 -23.14
N GLN A 63 15.80 9.73 -22.22
CA GLN A 63 16.80 10.77 -22.53
C GLN A 63 18.06 10.16 -23.16
N GLY A 64 18.56 9.04 -22.65
CA GLY A 64 19.70 8.33 -23.21
C GLY A 64 19.44 7.75 -24.61
N THR A 65 18.20 7.34 -24.89
CA THR A 65 17.82 6.75 -26.18
C THR A 65 17.52 7.81 -27.25
N THR A 66 16.88 8.91 -26.88
CA THR A 66 16.41 9.94 -27.81
C THR A 66 17.36 11.13 -27.95
N GLY A 67 18.28 11.31 -26.99
CA GLY A 67 19.12 12.50 -26.88
C GLY A 67 18.37 13.77 -26.46
N VAL A 68 17.04 13.70 -26.29
CA VAL A 68 16.20 14.82 -25.87
C VAL A 68 16.25 14.92 -24.35
N LYS A 69 16.60 16.10 -23.83
CA LYS A 69 16.58 16.35 -22.39
C LYS A 69 15.15 16.22 -21.86
N VAL A 70 14.92 15.21 -21.02
CA VAL A 70 13.66 15.02 -20.31
C VAL A 70 13.74 15.77 -18.98
N ASP A 71 12.76 16.64 -18.71
CA ASP A 71 12.67 17.30 -17.41
C ASP A 71 12.28 16.28 -16.34
N GLN A 72 13.17 16.06 -15.38
CA GLN A 72 12.91 15.13 -14.29
C GLN A 72 11.76 15.65 -13.43
N GLN A 73 10.73 14.83 -13.27
CA GLN A 73 9.64 15.15 -12.36
C GLN A 73 10.16 15.19 -10.92
N LYS A 74 9.86 16.29 -10.20
CA LYS A 74 10.12 16.36 -8.76
C LYS A 74 9.28 15.30 -8.05
N TYR A 75 9.86 14.66 -7.04
CA TYR A 75 9.11 13.71 -6.23
C TYR A 75 7.95 14.42 -5.53
N GLU A 76 6.73 13.95 -5.78
CA GLU A 76 5.52 14.47 -5.17
C GLU A 76 4.62 13.31 -4.77
N PHE A 77 4.22 13.28 -3.51
CA PHE A 77 3.29 12.28 -2.99
C PHE A 77 1.94 12.93 -2.70
N SER A 78 0.87 12.36 -3.28
CA SER A 78 -0.48 12.94 -3.23
C SER A 78 -1.45 12.07 -2.41
N PRO A 79 -1.29 11.97 -1.07
CA PRO A 79 -2.04 11.02 -0.24
C PRO A 79 -3.55 11.16 -0.45
N ASN A 80 -4.19 10.07 -0.84
CA ASN A 80 -5.62 9.99 -1.04
C ASN A 80 -6.31 9.26 0.14
N VAL A 81 -7.64 9.27 0.13
CA VAL A 81 -8.43 8.63 1.20
C VAL A 81 -8.20 7.11 1.27
N VAL A 82 -7.92 6.46 0.13
CA VAL A 82 -7.64 5.02 0.05
C VAL A 82 -6.32 4.71 0.78
N PHE A 83 -5.27 5.49 0.53
CA PHE A 83 -3.98 5.39 1.19
C PHE A 83 -4.10 5.57 2.71
N LEU A 84 -4.82 6.60 3.16
CA LEU A 84 -5.03 6.84 4.58
C LEU A 84 -5.79 5.68 5.24
N THR A 85 -6.77 5.10 4.54
CA THR A 85 -7.54 3.96 5.05
C THR A 85 -6.68 2.70 5.14
N SER A 86 -5.86 2.42 4.12
CA SER A 86 -4.96 1.25 4.13
C SER A 86 -3.86 1.40 5.19
N LEU A 87 -3.33 2.61 5.37
CA LEU A 87 -2.35 2.90 6.40
C LEU A 87 -2.95 2.70 7.81
N ALA A 88 -4.16 3.23 8.05
CA ALA A 88 -4.87 3.03 9.31
C ALA A 88 -5.14 1.53 9.59
N TYR A 89 -5.63 0.79 8.58
CA TYR A 89 -5.81 -0.66 8.69
C TYR A 89 -4.50 -1.37 9.05
N THR A 90 -3.38 -0.96 8.45
CA THR A 90 -2.06 -1.54 8.71
C THR A 90 -1.59 -1.28 10.15
N ILE A 91 -1.72 -0.05 10.63
CA ILE A 91 -1.33 0.34 11.99
C ILE A 91 -2.17 -0.41 13.03
N ILE A 92 -3.49 -0.51 12.82
CA ILE A 92 -4.39 -1.25 13.71
C ILE A 92 -3.99 -2.74 13.76
N ASN A 93 -3.78 -3.36 12.60
CA ASN A 93 -3.38 -4.78 12.55
C ASN A 93 -1.99 -5.02 13.13
N LEU A 94 -1.05 -4.08 13.01
CA LEU A 94 0.23 -4.16 13.69
C LEU A 94 0.05 -4.20 15.22
N GLY A 95 -0.74 -3.28 15.77
CA GLY A 95 -1.03 -3.25 17.21
C GLY A 95 -1.73 -4.52 17.69
N VAL A 96 -2.69 -5.02 16.90
CA VAL A 96 -3.40 -6.28 17.17
C VAL A 96 -2.46 -7.49 17.11
N MET A 97 -1.58 -7.55 16.12
CA MET A 97 -0.56 -8.60 15.99
C MET A 97 0.39 -8.59 17.19
N LEU A 98 0.94 -7.43 17.55
CA LEU A 98 1.83 -7.29 18.71
C LEU A 98 1.12 -7.69 20.01
N TYR A 99 -0.14 -7.28 20.19
CA TYR A 99 -0.93 -7.66 21.37
C TYR A 99 -1.21 -9.17 21.42
N TYR A 100 -1.53 -9.80 20.28
CA TYR A 100 -1.79 -11.23 20.21
C TYR A 100 -0.54 -12.07 20.50
N TYR A 101 0.60 -11.64 19.96
CA TYR A 101 1.88 -12.34 20.13
C TYR A 101 2.64 -11.96 21.40
N ARG A 102 2.15 -11.00 22.19
CA ARG A 102 2.81 -10.55 23.43
C ARG A 102 3.05 -11.66 24.45
N SER A 103 2.21 -12.69 24.47
CA SER A 103 2.30 -13.78 25.46
C SER A 103 3.30 -14.86 25.05
N TYR A 104 3.84 -14.78 23.84
CA TYR A 104 4.86 -15.70 23.33
C TYR A 104 6.29 -15.18 23.57
N PHE A 105 6.42 -13.95 24.08
CA PHE A 105 7.66 -13.29 24.48
C PHE A 105 7.60 -12.93 25.96
#